data_AF-A0A7J9HRI0-F1
#
_entry.id   AF-A0A7J9HRI0-F1
#
_cell.length_a   1.000
_cell.length_b   1.000
_cell.length_c   1.000
_cell.angle_alpha   90.00
_cell.angle_beta   90.00
_cell.angle_gamma   90.00
#
_symmetry.space_group_name_H-M   'P 1'
#
loop_
_entity.id
_entity.type
_entity.pdbx_description
1 polymer ?
#
loop_
_entity_poly.entity_id
_entity_poly.type
_entity_poly.pdbx_seq_one_letter_code
_entity_poly.pdbx_strand_id
1 'polypeptide(L)' 'MVERGRDVSSVLEQYAKFVKPAFDGFVLPSKKYANVIIPRGGENHVAIDLIVQHLQVSMILQNISQCKCNSVNISD' A
#
# COMPACT_ATOMS: atom_id res chain seq x y z
N MET A 1 10.93 -21.25 18.27
CA MET A 1 10.70 -21.38 16.82
C MET A 1 9.57 -22.38 16.56
N VAL A 2 8.44 -22.19 17.25
CA VAL A 2 7.25 -23.06 17.22
C VAL A 2 6.03 -22.14 17.34
N GLU A 3 5.85 -21.22 16.41
CA GLU A 3 4.60 -20.43 16.37
C GLU A 3 3.61 -20.97 15.33
N ARG A 4 4.04 -21.86 14.43
CA ARG A 4 3.15 -22.54 13.47
C ARG A 4 3.43 -24.03 13.24
N GLY A 5 4.25 -24.67 14.08
CA GLY A 5 4.53 -26.11 14.01
C GLY A 5 5.19 -26.60 12.71
N ARG A 6 5.85 -25.72 11.93
CA ARG A 6 6.55 -26.10 10.69
C ARG A 6 8.04 -26.27 10.92
N ASP A 7 8.59 -27.35 10.38
CA ASP A 7 10.03 -27.59 10.30
C ASP A 7 10.71 -26.57 9.36
N VAL A 8 11.89 -26.08 9.76
CA VAL A 8 12.62 -25.04 9.01
C VAL A 8 12.97 -25.51 7.60
N SER A 9 13.32 -26.79 7.45
CA SER A 9 13.67 -27.40 6.15
C SER A 9 12.46 -27.42 5.21
N SER A 10 11.27 -27.73 5.75
CA SER A 10 10.01 -27.71 4.99
C SER A 10 9.64 -26.29 4.53
N VAL A 11 9.90 -25.27 5.36
CA VAL A 11 9.65 -23.86 4.98
C VAL A 11 10.59 -23.42 3.86
N LEU A 12 11.87 -23.80 3.92
CA LEU A 12 12.85 -23.49 2.89
C LEU A 12 12.50 -24.16 1.55
N GLU A 13 12.11 -25.44 1.58
CA GLU A 13 11.70 -26.17 0.38
C GLU A 13 10.45 -25.53 -0.25
N GLN A 14 9.43 -25.22 0.55
CA GLN A 14 8.22 -24.56 0.08
C GLN A 14 8.53 -23.17 -0.51
N TYR A 15 9.41 -22.40 0.14
CA TYR A 15 9.81 -21.09 -0.33
C TYR A 15 10.49 -21.17 -1.70
N ALA A 16 11.49 -22.04 -1.84
CA ALA A 16 12.25 -22.20 -3.08
C ALA A 16 11.39 -22.75 -4.22
N LYS A 17 10.51 -23.72 -3.94
CA LYS A 17 9.73 -24.42 -4.97
C LYS A 17 8.54 -23.61 -5.48
N PHE A 18 7.87 -22.85 -4.61
CA PHE A 18 6.61 -22.21 -4.97
C PHE A 18 6.62 -20.69 -4.77
N VAL A 19 7.11 -20.21 -3.62
CA VAL A 19 6.98 -18.78 -3.26
C VAL A 19 7.92 -17.91 -4.10
N LYS A 20 9.18 -18.31 -4.25
CA LYS A 20 10.19 -17.54 -4.98
C LYS A 20 9.87 -17.44 -6.49
N PRO A 21 9.54 -18.53 -7.21
CA PRO A 21 9.15 -18.45 -8.62
C PRO A 21 7.88 -17.62 -8.83
N ALA A 22 6.88 -17.74 -7.94
CA ALA A 22 5.66 -16.94 -8.04
C ALA A 22 5.93 -15.44 -7.77
N PHE A 23 6.81 -15.13 -6.83
CA PHE A 23 7.23 -13.76 -6.58
C PHE A 23 7.92 -13.16 -7.81
N ASP A 24 8.90 -13.86 -8.38
CA ASP A 24 9.66 -13.35 -9.53
C ASP A 24 8.78 -13.26 -10.79
N GLY A 25 7.86 -14.20 -11.00
CA GLY A 25 6.99 -14.25 -12.17
C GLY A 25 5.80 -13.29 -12.13
N PHE A 26 5.23 -13.02 -10.96
CA PHE A 26 3.96 -12.27 -10.85
C PHE A 26 4.04 -11.04 -9.95
N VAL A 27 4.68 -11.14 -8.78
CA VAL A 27 4.69 -10.06 -7.79
C VAL A 27 5.72 -8.99 -8.15
N LEU A 28 6.95 -9.38 -8.50
CA LEU A 28 8.03 -8.46 -8.83
C LEU A 28 7.70 -7.57 -10.05
N PRO A 29 7.11 -8.09 -11.15
CA PRO A 29 6.69 -7.25 -12.28
C PRO A 29 5.64 -6.21 -11.90
N SER A 30 4.81 -6.45 -10.87
CA SER A 30 3.80 -5.47 -10.43
C SER A 30 4.42 -4.19 -9.84
N LYS A 31 5.65 -4.28 -9.32
CA LYS A 31 6.39 -3.15 -8.71
C LYS A 31 6.53 -1.95 -9.66
N LYS A 32 6.62 -2.18 -10.98
CA LYS A 32 6.79 -1.11 -11.98
C LYS A 32 5.59 -0.16 -12.10
N TYR A 33 4.42 -0.58 -11.60
CA TYR A 33 3.20 0.22 -11.62
C TYR A 33 2.99 1.01 -10.33
N ALA A 34 3.84 0.82 -9.31
CA ALA A 34 3.72 1.55 -8.07
C ALA A 34 4.13 3.02 -8.26
N ASN A 35 3.32 3.95 -7.75
CA ASN A 35 3.66 5.38 -7.77
C ASN A 35 4.77 5.72 -6.76
N VAL A 36 4.79 5.02 -5.62
CA VAL A 36 5.76 5.23 -4.54
C VAL A 36 6.21 3.86 -3.99
N ILE A 37 7.49 3.73 -3.68
CA ILE A 37 8.09 2.54 -3.06
C ILE A 37 8.58 2.92 -1.65
N ILE A 38 8.11 2.20 -0.63
CA ILE A 38 8.50 2.45 0.76
C ILE A 38 9.50 1.37 1.22
N PRO A 39 10.77 1.73 1.47
CA PRO A 39 11.76 0.80 2.02
C PRO A 39 11.54 0.59 3.53
N ARG A 40 12.03 -0.55 4.05
CA ARG A 40 11.95 -0.97 5.46
C ARG A 40 10.54 -1.23 6.01
N GLY A 41 9.51 -1.10 5.17
CA GLY A 41 8.14 -1.48 5.51
C GLY A 41 7.63 -0.80 6.78
N GLY A 42 7.21 -1.60 7.76
CA GLY A 42 6.54 -1.15 8.98
C GLY A 42 7.40 -0.31 9.95
N GLU A 43 8.72 -0.33 9.81
CA GLU A 43 9.62 0.48 10.65
C GLU A 43 9.77 1.92 10.14
N ASN A 44 9.31 2.20 8.92
CA ASN A 44 9.42 3.53 8.33
C ASN A 44 8.24 4.40 8.73
N HIS A 45 8.21 4.81 10.02
CA HIS A 45 7.15 5.66 10.57
C HIS A 45 6.94 6.94 9.74
N VAL A 46 8.02 7.55 9.26
CA VAL A 46 7.96 8.75 8.41
C VAL A 46 7.15 8.52 7.13
N ALA A 47 7.33 7.38 6.47
CA ALA A 47 6.59 7.06 5.25
C ALA A 47 5.12 6.69 5.53
N ILE A 48 4.84 6.08 6.68
CA ILE A 48 3.48 5.76 7.12
C ILE A 48 2.72 7.05 7.42
N ASP A 49 3.33 7.97 8.17
CA ASP A 49 2.74 9.26 8.52
C ASP A 49 2.43 10.09 7.27
N LEU A 50 3.31 10.05 6.26
CA LEU A 50 3.10 10.70 4.97
C LEU A 50 1.84 10.18 4.27
N ILE A 51 1.59 8.85 4.28
CA ILE A 51 0.38 8.27 3.69
C ILE A 51 -0.85 8.71 4.48
N VAL A 52 -0.80 8.65 5.81
CA VAL A 52 -1.91 9.05 6.68
C VAL A 52 -2.28 10.52 6.44
N GLN A 53 -1.27 11.39 6.37
CA GLN A 53 -1.47 12.80 6.08
C GLN A 53 -2.07 13.02 4.68
N HIS A 54 -1.59 12.29 3.66
CA HIS A 54 -2.13 12.39 2.30
C HIS A 54 -3.61 11.99 2.24
N LEU A 55 -4.02 10.95 2.97
CA LEU A 55 -5.41 10.54 3.08
C LEU A 55 -6.27 11.61 3.78
N GLN A 56 -5.79 12.17 4.89
CA GLN A 56 -6.49 13.23 5.61
C GLN A 56 -6.68 14.48 4.73
N VAL A 57 -5.63 14.91 4.04
CA VAL A 57 -5.70 16.05 3.10
C VAL A 57 -6.70 15.76 1.99
N SER A 58 -6.65 14.56 1.40
CA SER A 58 -7.58 14.17 0.32
C SER A 58 -9.04 14.23 0.78
N MET A 59 -9.34 13.79 2.00
CA MET A 59 -10.69 13.88 2.58
C MET A 59 -11.12 15.33 2.86
N ILE A 60 -10.21 16.17 3.36
CA ILE A 60 -10.49 17.60 3.62
C ILE A 60 -10.78 18.33 2.31
N LEU A 61 -10.00 18.08 1.25
CA LEU A 61 -10.20 18.71 -0.06
C LEU A 61 -11.54 18.30 -0.70
N GLN A 62 -12.00 17.06 -0.49
CA GLN A 62 -13.33 16.63 -0.94
C GLN A 62 -14.46 17.40 -0.24
N ASN A 63 -14.32 17.75 1.04
CA ASN A 63 -15.29 18.58 1.75
C ASN A 63 -15.34 20.03 1.22
N ILE A 64 -14.21 20.60 0.80
CA ILE A 64 -14.16 21.96 0.22
C ILE A 64 -14.76 21.98 -1.19
N SER A 65 -14.67 20.87 -1.93
CA SER A 65 -15.25 20.71 -3.27
C SER A 65 -16.79 20.76 -3.24
N GLN A 66 -17.41 20.19 -2.20
CA GLN A 66 -18.87 20.26 -1.96
C GLN A 66 -19.35 21.70 -1.72
N CYS A 67 -18.51 22.57 -1.13
CA CYS A 67 -18.87 23.97 -0.90
C CYS A 67 -18.82 24.84 -2.17
N LYS A 68 -18.09 24.44 -3.24
CA LYS A 68 -17.98 25.23 -4.48
C LYS A 68 -19.11 24.99 -5.49
N CYS A 69 -19.79 23.84 -5.46
CA CYS A 69 -20.90 23.59 -6.41
C CYS A 69 -22.23 24.24 -6.00
N ASN A 70 -22.40 24.71 -4.76
CA ASN A 70 -23.68 25.24 -4.29
C ASN A 70 -23.83 26.78 -4.43
N SER A 71 -22.90 27.46 -5.11
CA SER A 71 -22.95 28.93 -5.29
C SER A 71 -23.01 29.39 -6.75
N VAL A 72 -23.13 28.48 -7.72
CA VAL A 72 -23.43 28.85 -9.12
C VAL A 72 -24.82 28.31 -9.47
N ASN A 73 -25.87 28.96 -8.95
CA ASN A 73 -27.25 28.94 -9.46
C ASN A 73 -28.10 30.00 -8.72
N ILE A 74 -27.64 31.25 -8.68
CA ILE A 74 -28.49 32.43 -8.42
C ILE A 74 -27.97 33.54 -9.34
N SER A 75 -28.31 33.45 -10.62
CA SER A 75 -28.54 34.57 -11.56
C SER A 75 -28.80 34.00 -12.95
N ASP A 76 -30.04 33.56 -13.18
CA ASP A 76 -30.87 33.83 -14.36
C ASP A 76 -32.33 33.54 -13.97
#